data_AF-Q0V4L4-F1
#
_entry.id   AF-Q0V4L4-F1
#
_cell.length_a   1.000
_cell.length_b   1.000
_cell.length_c   1.000
_cell.angle_alpha   90.00
_cell.angle_beta   90.00
_cell.angle_gamma   90.00
#
_symmetry.space_group_name_H-M   'P 1'
#
loop_
_entity.id
_entity.type
_entity.pdbx_description
1 polymer ?
#
loop_
_entity_poly.entity_id
_entity_poly.type
_entity_poly.pdbx_seq_one_letter_code
_entity_poly.pdbx_strand_id
1 'polypeptide(L)'
;MNLVTIAEQSSQGIAGAALSFLPDTDEDKARALETSKTPFGLPATSKIDAEAVNNATQLAVPKIEVTTPTYNKAAIGQYGVISGTQSPQASTAPRVLPSLLRYVDNDLMQSSALHNQPPHPISTCGICFSRWDAPVISTQSGRDATTSTFLPLSPCGHWVHYRCFIWLATMNDGRRNKCCTCDTRLFEWDGITALTLATRTGLDLDDNTRAGFRHDKFGAFKATDRRAYEVECAVIDSTIHVHFFAMLAKPSKYADHSPDLVQCFYNILEALKDMGKPAARWLQFSTQTGYLLWGMLVALKMRRYLTEGHGIITTTEAWKEFEEGRRVLQGRISSEVHGALMKEEG
;
A
#
# COMPACT_ATOMS: atom_id res chain seq x y z
N MET A 1 44.48 7.86 -32.17
CA MET A 1 43.52 8.90 -31.72
C MET A 1 42.18 8.59 -32.35
N ASN A 2 41.22 8.13 -31.53
CA ASN A 2 39.77 8.30 -31.67
C ASN A 2 39.11 7.37 -30.64
N LEU A 3 38.92 7.91 -29.44
CA LEU A 3 38.16 7.35 -28.33
C LEU A 3 36.97 8.29 -28.13
N VAL A 4 35.85 8.04 -28.80
CA VAL A 4 34.55 8.66 -28.48
C VAL A 4 33.44 7.72 -28.94
N THR A 5 32.85 6.95 -28.02
CA THR A 5 31.40 6.62 -27.90
C THR A 5 31.18 5.47 -26.92
N ILE A 6 31.31 5.72 -25.62
CA ILE A 6 30.63 4.95 -24.56
C ILE A 6 30.31 5.91 -23.42
N ALA A 7 29.22 6.69 -23.53
CA ALA A 7 28.72 7.52 -22.43
C ALA A 7 27.25 7.89 -22.66
N GLU A 8 26.34 6.91 -22.69
CA GLU A 8 24.90 7.22 -22.74
C GLU A 8 23.99 6.15 -22.07
N GLN A 9 24.52 5.40 -21.08
CA GLN A 9 23.74 4.39 -20.32
C GLN A 9 23.60 4.66 -18.80
N SER A 10 23.98 5.83 -18.29
CA SER A 10 24.20 6.05 -16.83
C SER A 10 23.09 6.78 -16.06
N SER A 11 21.81 6.72 -16.46
CA SER A 11 20.74 7.44 -15.70
C SER A 11 19.45 6.66 -15.44
N GLN A 12 19.51 5.34 -15.33
CA GLN A 12 18.38 4.56 -14.76
C GLN A 12 18.34 4.71 -13.23
N GLY A 13 17.89 5.87 -12.74
CA GLY A 13 17.64 6.10 -11.32
C GLY A 13 16.59 5.14 -10.75
N ILE A 14 16.51 4.99 -9.41
CA ILE A 14 15.68 4.00 -8.65
C ILE A 14 14.29 3.72 -9.27
N ALA A 15 13.67 4.77 -9.80
CA ALA A 15 12.36 4.68 -10.41
C ALA A 15 12.39 3.92 -11.76
N GLY A 16 13.40 4.13 -12.60
CA GLY A 16 13.63 3.41 -13.86
C GLY A 16 13.62 1.90 -13.70
N ALA A 17 14.31 1.33 -12.69
CA ALA A 17 14.26 -0.12 -12.55
C ALA A 17 12.97 -0.62 -11.90
N ALA A 18 12.26 0.19 -11.11
CA ALA A 18 10.91 -0.18 -10.68
C ALA A 18 9.95 -0.42 -11.87
N LEU A 19 10.26 0.12 -13.06
CA LEU A 19 9.56 -0.20 -14.30
C LEU A 19 10.18 -1.39 -15.05
N SER A 20 11.50 -1.57 -15.04
CA SER A 20 12.16 -2.71 -15.71
C SER A 20 11.85 -4.07 -15.08
N PHE A 21 11.32 -4.08 -13.87
CA PHE A 21 10.89 -5.28 -13.15
C PHE A 21 9.39 -5.57 -13.28
N LEU A 22 8.65 -4.74 -14.01
CA LEU A 22 7.25 -5.03 -14.30
C LEU A 22 7.17 -6.25 -15.22
N PRO A 23 6.18 -7.15 -15.01
CA PRO A 23 5.88 -8.18 -15.98
C PRO A 23 5.41 -7.49 -17.26
N ASP A 24 6.30 -7.43 -18.25
CA ASP A 24 6.08 -6.76 -19.55
C ASP A 24 5.20 -7.61 -20.48
N THR A 25 4.82 -8.82 -20.04
CA THR A 25 4.05 -9.78 -20.83
C THR A 25 2.86 -10.36 -20.05
N ASP A 26 1.77 -10.64 -20.77
CA ASP A 26 0.62 -11.36 -20.22
C ASP A 26 0.98 -12.79 -19.76
N GLU A 27 2.11 -13.34 -20.23
CA GLU A 27 2.66 -14.63 -19.79
C GLU A 27 3.20 -14.58 -18.36
N ASP A 28 3.87 -13.50 -17.95
CA ASP A 28 4.39 -13.36 -16.58
C ASP A 28 3.25 -13.19 -15.55
N LYS A 29 2.14 -12.53 -15.95
CA LYS A 29 0.91 -12.44 -15.14
C LYS A 29 0.21 -13.79 -15.00
N ALA A 30 0.19 -14.60 -16.06
CA ALA A 30 -0.36 -15.96 -16.03
C ALA A 30 0.49 -16.90 -15.15
N ARG A 31 1.82 -16.79 -15.22
CA ARG A 31 2.76 -17.61 -14.46
C ARG A 31 2.73 -17.31 -12.95
N ALA A 32 2.53 -16.05 -12.55
CA ALA A 32 2.31 -15.66 -11.16
C ALA A 32 0.97 -16.19 -10.57
N LEU A 33 -0.03 -16.44 -11.42
CA LEU A 33 -1.29 -17.06 -11.00
C LEU A 33 -1.15 -18.58 -10.80
N GLU A 34 -0.31 -19.24 -11.60
CA GLU A 34 -0.09 -20.70 -11.58
C GLU A 34 0.82 -21.18 -10.45
N THR A 35 1.82 -20.39 -10.03
CA THR A 35 2.71 -20.74 -8.90
C THR A 35 2.00 -20.77 -7.54
N SER A 36 0.74 -20.33 -7.46
CA SER A 36 -0.10 -20.46 -6.27
C SER A 36 -0.62 -21.89 -5.99
N LYS A 37 -0.35 -22.88 -6.87
CA LYS A 37 -0.97 -24.22 -6.82
C LYS A 37 -0.06 -25.40 -6.49
N THR A 38 1.25 -25.22 -6.29
CA THR A 38 2.17 -26.34 -6.01
C THR A 38 2.74 -26.32 -4.59
N PRO A 39 2.63 -27.41 -3.81
CA PRO A 39 3.23 -27.50 -2.49
C PRO A 39 4.70 -27.96 -2.61
N PHE A 40 5.66 -27.09 -2.29
CA PHE A 40 7.06 -27.48 -2.14
C PHE A 40 7.44 -27.58 -0.67
N GLY A 41 8.00 -28.74 -0.29
CA GLY A 41 8.50 -29.02 1.06
C GLY A 41 9.83 -28.32 1.32
N LEU A 42 9.93 -27.71 2.51
CA LEU A 42 11.17 -27.14 3.05
C LEU A 42 11.77 -28.07 4.12
N PRO A 43 13.11 -28.12 4.26
CA PRO A 43 13.79 -28.93 5.26
C PRO A 43 13.73 -28.29 6.66
N ALA A 44 13.76 -29.15 7.68
CA ALA A 44 13.65 -28.79 9.08
C ALA A 44 14.87 -28.01 9.60
N THR A 45 14.64 -26.87 10.25
CA THR A 45 15.65 -26.12 11.00
C THR A 45 15.47 -26.27 12.50
N SER A 46 16.61 -26.42 13.18
CA SER A 46 16.81 -26.73 14.59
C SER A 46 16.30 -25.66 15.57
N LYS A 47 15.92 -26.14 16.75
CA LYS A 47 15.48 -25.39 17.93
C LYS A 47 16.53 -24.38 18.39
N ILE A 48 16.10 -23.15 18.67
CA ILE A 48 16.83 -22.18 19.47
C ILE A 48 15.90 -21.76 20.62
N ASP A 49 16.42 -21.88 21.83
CA ASP A 49 15.73 -21.67 23.09
C ASP A 49 15.33 -20.19 23.28
N ALA A 50 14.11 -20.01 23.78
CA ALA A 50 13.51 -18.72 24.07
C ALA A 50 13.62 -18.44 25.57
N GLU A 51 14.56 -17.57 25.96
CA GLU A 51 14.53 -16.91 27.26
C GLU A 51 15.29 -15.58 27.19
N ALA A 52 14.75 -14.58 27.86
CA ALA A 52 15.28 -13.22 28.08
C ALA A 52 15.07 -12.17 26.98
N VAL A 53 13.89 -11.52 26.95
CA VAL A 53 13.79 -10.04 26.88
C VAL A 53 12.49 -9.59 27.59
N ASN A 54 12.55 -9.39 28.91
CA ASN A 54 11.57 -8.58 29.65
C ASN A 54 12.35 -7.46 30.34
N ASN A 55 12.17 -6.23 29.86
CA ASN A 55 12.28 -4.94 30.58
C ASN A 55 12.79 -3.84 29.64
N ALA A 56 11.90 -2.96 29.18
CA ALA A 56 12.27 -1.62 28.74
C ALA A 56 11.08 -0.65 28.87
N THR A 57 11.07 0.04 30.01
CA THR A 57 10.93 1.49 30.18
C THR A 57 9.81 2.23 29.42
N GLN A 58 8.82 2.68 30.20
CA GLN A 58 7.85 3.70 29.83
C GLN A 58 8.54 5.06 29.58
N LEU A 59 8.38 5.61 28.38
CA LEU A 59 8.71 6.99 28.05
C LEU A 59 7.40 7.79 27.87
N ALA A 60 7.32 8.93 28.57
CA ALA A 60 6.17 9.82 28.57
C ALA A 60 6.00 10.51 27.22
N VAL A 61 4.76 10.52 26.71
CA VAL A 61 4.34 11.20 25.48
C VAL A 61 3.96 12.65 25.82
N PRO A 62 4.49 13.67 25.14
CA PRO A 62 4.09 15.06 25.35
C PRO A 62 2.71 15.34 24.73
N LYS A 63 1.90 16.07 25.50
CA LYS A 63 0.54 16.51 25.15
C LYS A 63 0.61 17.65 24.11
N ILE A 64 0.10 17.41 22.91
CA ILE A 64 -0.03 18.42 21.85
C ILE A 64 -1.44 19.01 21.96
N GLU A 65 -1.54 20.30 22.26
CA GLU A 65 -2.80 21.05 22.20
C GLU A 65 -3.04 21.52 20.76
N VAL A 66 -4.14 21.05 20.17
CA VAL A 66 -4.57 21.41 18.83
C VAL A 66 -5.57 22.57 18.93
N THR A 67 -5.17 23.74 18.48
CA THR A 67 -6.04 24.91 18.34
C THR A 67 -6.95 24.72 17.13
N THR A 68 -8.27 24.84 17.32
CA THR A 68 -9.26 24.75 16.23
C THR A 68 -9.31 26.05 15.42
N PRO A 69 -9.45 25.98 14.08
CA PRO A 69 -9.68 27.18 13.26
C PRO A 69 -11.16 27.60 13.32
N THR A 70 -11.37 28.89 13.60
CA THR A 70 -12.66 29.57 13.55
C THR A 70 -13.06 29.80 12.08
N TYR A 71 -14.15 29.18 11.63
CA TYR A 71 -14.67 29.36 10.27
C TYR A 71 -15.78 30.41 10.22
N ASN A 72 -15.61 31.41 9.37
CA ASN A 72 -16.58 32.48 9.12
C ASN A 72 -17.71 31.96 8.22
N LYS A 73 -18.95 32.10 8.72
CA LYS A 73 -20.17 31.62 8.07
C LYS A 73 -20.88 32.80 7.40
N ALA A 74 -20.53 33.10 6.15
CA ALA A 74 -21.32 34.03 5.33
C ALA A 74 -21.05 33.79 3.83
N ALA A 75 -21.91 32.98 3.19
CA ALA A 75 -22.35 33.08 1.79
C ALA A 75 -23.02 31.76 1.37
N ILE A 76 -24.34 31.67 1.55
CA ILE A 76 -25.17 30.65 0.87
C ILE A 76 -25.93 31.40 -0.22
N GLY A 77 -25.41 31.34 -1.44
CA GLY A 77 -26.07 31.74 -2.66
C GLY A 77 -26.84 30.56 -3.27
N GLN A 78 -27.99 30.87 -3.85
CA GLN A 78 -28.99 29.97 -4.42
C GLN A 78 -28.42 29.04 -5.52
N TYR A 79 -28.73 27.74 -5.42
CA TYR A 79 -28.52 26.79 -6.52
C TYR A 79 -29.81 26.66 -7.34
N GLY A 80 -29.71 27.02 -8.62
CA GLY A 80 -30.74 26.82 -9.62
C GLY A 80 -30.87 25.35 -10.03
N VAL A 81 -32.11 24.95 -10.29
CA VAL A 81 -32.51 23.64 -10.80
C VAL A 81 -32.01 23.48 -12.24
N ILE A 82 -31.05 22.59 -12.48
CA ILE A 82 -30.65 22.18 -13.83
C ILE A 82 -31.33 20.85 -14.14
N SER A 83 -32.47 20.92 -14.83
CA SER A 83 -33.10 19.78 -15.49
C SER A 83 -32.52 19.63 -16.89
N GLY A 84 -31.68 18.63 -17.10
CA GLY A 84 -31.11 18.28 -18.40
C GLY A 84 -30.77 16.80 -18.46
N THR A 85 -31.78 15.96 -18.68
CA THR A 85 -31.64 14.53 -18.97
C THR A 85 -31.14 14.33 -20.40
N GLN A 86 -29.82 14.33 -20.58
CA GLN A 86 -29.20 13.68 -21.74
C GLN A 86 -28.76 12.27 -21.31
N SER A 87 -29.37 11.26 -21.91
CA SER A 87 -28.99 9.86 -21.73
C SER A 87 -27.65 9.65 -22.44
N PRO A 88 -26.53 9.38 -21.74
CA PRO A 88 -25.24 9.25 -22.38
C PRO A 88 -25.21 7.98 -23.24
N GLN A 89 -24.97 8.15 -24.54
CA GLN A 89 -24.62 7.04 -25.42
C GLN A 89 -23.45 6.28 -24.81
N ALA A 90 -23.67 4.99 -24.54
CA ALA A 90 -22.69 4.13 -23.89
C ALA A 90 -21.49 3.93 -24.82
N SER A 91 -20.39 4.63 -24.53
CA SER A 91 -19.06 4.29 -25.02
C SER A 91 -18.77 2.82 -24.67
N THR A 92 -18.51 2.00 -25.69
CA THR A 92 -18.25 0.56 -25.59
C THR A 92 -16.81 0.22 -25.19
N ALA A 93 -15.98 1.22 -24.88
CA ALA A 93 -14.62 0.97 -24.39
C ALA A 93 -14.69 0.42 -22.95
N PRO A 94 -14.00 -0.70 -22.64
CA PRO A 94 -13.93 -1.20 -21.27
C PRO A 94 -13.29 -0.12 -20.38
N ARG A 95 -14.08 0.41 -19.44
CA ARG A 95 -13.58 1.41 -18.48
C ARG A 95 -12.53 0.76 -17.59
N VAL A 96 -11.31 1.29 -17.65
CA VAL A 96 -10.22 0.90 -16.74
C VAL A 96 -10.60 1.33 -15.33
N LEU A 97 -10.57 0.39 -14.39
CA LEU A 97 -10.90 0.67 -13.00
C LEU A 97 -9.71 1.36 -12.30
N PRO A 98 -9.96 2.31 -11.39
CA PRO A 98 -8.88 2.93 -10.61
C PRO A 98 -8.30 1.93 -9.62
N SER A 99 -7.04 2.14 -9.18
CA SER A 99 -6.50 1.43 -8.02
C SER A 99 -7.26 1.80 -6.75
N LEU A 100 -7.30 0.92 -5.76
CA LEU A 100 -7.96 1.18 -4.46
C LEU A 100 -7.47 2.51 -3.83
N LEU A 101 -6.16 2.79 -3.89
CA LEU A 101 -5.61 4.01 -3.32
C LEU A 101 -6.09 5.27 -4.06
N ARG A 102 -6.12 5.25 -5.40
CA ARG A 102 -6.71 6.33 -6.21
C ARG A 102 -8.20 6.51 -5.88
N TYR A 103 -8.96 5.43 -5.83
CA TYR A 103 -10.39 5.48 -5.56
C TYR A 103 -10.68 6.12 -4.20
N VAL A 104 -9.91 5.76 -3.16
CA VAL A 104 -10.06 6.38 -1.83
C VAL A 104 -9.63 7.83 -1.84
N ASP A 105 -8.37 8.12 -2.18
CA ASP A 105 -7.80 9.44 -1.95
C ASP A 105 -8.33 10.48 -2.96
N ASN A 106 -8.68 10.08 -4.18
CA ASN A 106 -9.15 10.99 -5.22
C ASN A 106 -10.68 10.93 -5.42
N ASP A 107 -11.27 9.76 -5.61
CA ASP A 107 -12.69 9.72 -5.98
C ASP A 107 -13.59 9.94 -4.76
N LEU A 108 -13.30 9.28 -3.64
CA LEU A 108 -14.10 9.40 -2.42
C LEU A 108 -13.75 10.65 -1.60
N MET A 109 -12.46 10.91 -1.38
CA MET A 109 -12.05 11.96 -0.44
C MET A 109 -12.07 13.37 -1.03
N GLN A 110 -11.96 13.55 -2.35
CA GLN A 110 -12.06 14.91 -2.95
C GLN A 110 -13.50 15.44 -2.93
N SER A 111 -14.51 14.56 -2.92
CA SER A 111 -15.93 14.93 -2.85
C SER A 111 -16.39 15.37 -1.46
N SER A 112 -15.54 16.10 -0.72
CA SER A 112 -15.75 16.48 0.68
C SER A 112 -17.02 17.28 0.93
N ALA A 113 -17.48 18.04 -0.07
CA ALA A 113 -18.74 18.77 -0.02
C ALA A 113 -19.98 17.87 0.12
N LEU A 114 -19.90 16.61 -0.30
CA LEU A 114 -20.98 15.62 -0.17
C LEU A 114 -20.89 14.81 1.11
N HIS A 115 -19.75 14.83 1.81
CA HIS A 115 -19.55 13.99 2.99
C HIS A 115 -20.60 14.29 4.05
N ASN A 116 -21.15 13.24 4.67
CA ASN A 116 -22.17 13.33 5.72
C ASN A 116 -23.48 14.03 5.27
N GLN A 117 -23.77 14.07 3.97
CA GLN A 117 -25.01 14.65 3.43
C GLN A 117 -25.75 13.65 2.54
N PRO A 118 -26.21 12.50 3.10
CA PRO A 118 -26.94 11.53 2.30
C PRO A 118 -28.29 12.10 1.84
N PRO A 119 -28.82 11.68 0.66
CA PRO A 119 -30.06 12.19 0.11
C PRO A 119 -31.27 12.05 1.04
N HIS A 120 -31.26 11.03 1.90
CA HIS A 120 -32.31 10.78 2.88
C HIS A 120 -31.77 10.85 4.31
N PRO A 121 -32.43 11.58 5.24
CA PRO A 121 -31.98 11.70 6.63
C PRO A 121 -31.93 10.37 7.39
N ILE A 122 -32.70 9.38 6.95
CA ILE A 122 -32.77 8.04 7.53
C ILE A 122 -31.83 7.03 6.87
N SER A 123 -30.86 7.50 6.07
CA SER A 123 -29.92 6.61 5.37
C SER A 123 -29.10 5.78 6.35
N THR A 124 -28.95 4.50 6.03
CA THR A 124 -28.17 3.54 6.78
C THR A 124 -27.02 3.01 5.94
N CYS A 125 -25.93 2.63 6.60
CA CYS A 125 -24.79 2.01 5.95
C CYS A 125 -25.12 0.57 5.54
N GLY A 126 -24.89 0.21 4.28
CA GLY A 126 -25.13 -1.15 3.78
C GLY A 126 -24.21 -2.25 4.37
N ILE A 127 -23.22 -1.87 5.19
CA ILE A 127 -22.25 -2.79 5.80
C ILE A 127 -22.56 -3.02 7.28
N CYS A 128 -22.67 -1.95 8.08
CA CYS A 128 -22.91 -2.05 9.52
C CYS A 128 -24.39 -1.87 9.92
N PHE A 129 -25.26 -1.50 8.97
CA PHE A 129 -26.69 -1.20 9.18
C PHE A 129 -26.99 -0.06 10.16
N SER A 130 -25.96 0.61 10.69
CA SER A 130 -26.11 1.82 11.50
C SER A 130 -26.51 3.02 10.65
N ARG A 131 -27.21 3.98 11.27
CA ARG A 131 -27.48 5.29 10.67
C ARG A 131 -26.18 6.01 10.29
N TRP A 132 -26.26 6.87 9.28
CA TRP A 132 -25.10 7.62 8.78
C TRP A 132 -24.38 8.44 9.86
N ASP A 133 -25.13 8.98 10.82
CA ASP A 133 -24.65 9.82 11.93
C ASP A 133 -24.27 9.02 13.19
N ALA A 134 -24.54 7.72 13.21
CA ALA A 134 -24.25 6.87 14.36
C ALA A 134 -22.76 6.49 14.41
N PRO A 135 -22.16 6.42 15.61
CA PRO A 135 -20.84 5.86 15.80
C PRO A 135 -20.73 4.43 15.25
N VAL A 136 -19.59 4.11 14.64
CA VAL A 136 -19.30 2.78 14.10
C VAL A 136 -18.42 2.03 15.11
N ILE A 137 -18.75 0.77 15.36
CA ILE A 137 -17.95 -0.11 16.22
C ILE A 137 -16.64 -0.41 15.49
N SER A 138 -15.52 0.02 16.07
CA SER A 138 -14.19 -0.40 15.65
C SER A 138 -14.08 -1.93 15.81
N THR A 139 -13.75 -2.64 14.72
CA THR A 139 -13.95 -4.09 14.59
C THR A 139 -13.07 -5.00 15.49
N GLN A 140 -12.22 -4.46 16.38
CA GLN A 140 -11.31 -5.32 17.17
C GLN A 140 -11.48 -5.32 18.69
N SER A 141 -11.62 -4.19 19.38
CA SER A 141 -11.50 -4.17 20.84
C SER A 141 -12.82 -3.97 21.58
N GLY A 142 -13.93 -3.78 20.85
CA GLY A 142 -15.27 -3.77 21.41
C GLY A 142 -15.55 -2.67 22.44
N ARG A 143 -14.79 -1.57 22.47
CA ARG A 143 -15.01 -0.52 23.49
C ARG A 143 -15.19 0.90 22.95
N ASP A 144 -14.50 1.27 21.87
CA ASP A 144 -14.54 2.66 21.43
C ASP A 144 -15.31 2.79 20.11
N ALA A 145 -16.59 3.13 20.24
CA ALA A 145 -17.39 3.56 19.10
C ALA A 145 -16.79 4.87 18.54
N THR A 146 -16.43 4.86 17.26
CA THR A 146 -15.75 5.99 16.62
C THR A 146 -16.66 6.56 15.53
N THR A 147 -16.72 7.88 15.40
CA THR A 147 -17.42 8.51 14.27
C THR A 147 -16.66 8.24 12.98
N SER A 148 -17.38 7.90 11.92
CA SER A 148 -16.80 7.67 10.60
C SER A 148 -17.51 8.57 9.60
N THR A 149 -16.75 9.22 8.73
CA THR A 149 -17.31 9.98 7.61
C THR A 149 -18.22 9.07 6.77
N PHE A 150 -19.41 9.54 6.43
CA PHE A 150 -20.35 8.87 5.56
C PHE A 150 -20.17 9.37 4.13
N LEU A 151 -19.88 8.46 3.21
CA LEU A 151 -19.36 8.77 1.88
C LEU A 151 -20.27 8.19 0.78
N PRO A 152 -20.51 8.94 -0.32
CA PRO A 152 -21.10 8.38 -1.53
C PRO A 152 -20.07 7.57 -2.32
N LEU A 153 -20.40 6.33 -2.68
CA LEU A 153 -19.61 5.49 -3.56
C LEU A 153 -19.82 5.90 -5.02
N SER A 154 -18.74 6.05 -5.77
CA SER A 154 -18.77 6.30 -7.21
C SER A 154 -18.53 4.99 -7.98
N PRO A 155 -19.24 4.71 -9.09
CA PRO A 155 -20.25 5.55 -9.74
C PRO A 155 -21.68 5.27 -9.29
N CYS A 156 -21.91 4.31 -8.38
CA CYS A 156 -23.26 3.80 -8.10
C CYS A 156 -24.10 4.68 -7.16
N GLY A 157 -23.51 5.66 -6.47
CA GLY A 157 -24.21 6.60 -5.59
C GLY A 157 -24.68 6.02 -4.24
N HIS A 158 -24.36 4.75 -3.93
CA HIS A 158 -24.68 4.15 -2.63
C HIS A 158 -23.78 4.71 -1.53
N TRP A 159 -24.30 4.81 -0.31
CA TRP A 159 -23.57 5.45 0.79
C TRP A 159 -23.10 4.46 1.86
N VAL A 160 -21.89 4.67 2.36
CA VAL A 160 -21.27 3.83 3.39
C VAL A 160 -20.41 4.66 4.33
N HIS A 161 -20.18 4.16 5.55
CA HIS A 161 -19.16 4.70 6.43
C HIS A 161 -17.77 4.39 5.87
N TYR A 162 -16.89 5.39 5.81
CA TYR A 162 -15.50 5.24 5.37
C TYR A 162 -14.79 4.06 6.03
N ARG A 163 -14.87 3.93 7.36
CA ARG A 163 -14.26 2.81 8.10
C ARG A 163 -14.84 1.45 7.66
N CYS A 164 -16.15 1.38 7.42
CA CYS A 164 -16.78 0.15 6.92
C CYS A 164 -16.33 -0.18 5.50
N PHE A 165 -16.15 0.83 4.64
CA PHE A 165 -15.63 0.66 3.30
C PHE A 165 -14.20 0.12 3.31
N ILE A 166 -13.30 0.71 4.11
CA ILE A 166 -11.93 0.20 4.24
C ILE A 166 -11.93 -1.22 4.82
N TRP A 167 -12.75 -1.49 5.83
CA TRP A 167 -12.92 -2.85 6.35
C TRP A 167 -13.37 -3.85 5.27
N LEU A 168 -14.33 -3.48 4.42
CA LEU A 168 -14.75 -4.34 3.31
C LEU A 168 -13.60 -4.56 2.31
N ALA A 169 -12.83 -3.50 2.01
CA ALA A 169 -11.68 -3.58 1.11
C ALA A 169 -10.53 -4.43 1.66
N THR A 170 -10.46 -4.62 2.98
CA THR A 170 -9.45 -5.48 3.62
C THR A 170 -9.92 -6.94 3.72
N MET A 171 -11.22 -7.24 3.59
CA MET A 171 -11.69 -8.63 3.63
C MET A 171 -11.04 -9.49 2.54
N ASN A 172 -10.73 -10.74 2.88
CA ASN A 172 -10.29 -11.74 1.91
C ASN A 172 -11.47 -12.40 1.18
N ASP A 173 -12.31 -11.57 0.57
CA ASP A 173 -13.55 -11.97 -0.10
C ASP A 173 -13.56 -11.41 -1.54
N GLY A 174 -14.25 -12.07 -2.47
CA GLY A 174 -14.49 -11.56 -3.83
C GLY A 174 -15.39 -10.31 -3.88
N ARG A 175 -15.98 -9.91 -2.75
CA ARG A 175 -16.76 -8.67 -2.59
C ARG A 175 -15.89 -7.44 -2.27
N ARG A 176 -14.61 -7.61 -1.94
CA ARG A 176 -13.74 -6.55 -1.41
C ARG A 176 -13.56 -5.34 -2.32
N ASN A 177 -13.82 -5.48 -3.62
CA ASN A 177 -13.72 -4.40 -4.60
C ASN A 177 -15.06 -4.00 -5.23
N LYS A 178 -16.17 -4.38 -4.59
CA LYS A 178 -17.53 -4.14 -5.09
C LYS A 178 -18.34 -3.33 -4.09
N CYS A 179 -19.35 -2.63 -4.61
CA CYS A 179 -20.38 -2.03 -3.77
C CYS A 179 -21.16 -3.13 -3.03
N CYS A 180 -21.31 -2.99 -1.71
CA CYS A 180 -22.05 -3.95 -0.87
C CYS A 180 -23.56 -4.02 -1.16
N THR A 181 -24.11 -3.06 -1.92
CA THR A 181 -25.56 -2.96 -2.20
C THR A 181 -25.92 -3.43 -3.60
N CYS A 182 -25.10 -3.10 -4.60
CA CYS A 182 -25.42 -3.36 -6.02
C CYS A 182 -24.33 -4.14 -6.77
N ASP A 183 -23.29 -4.64 -6.08
CA ASP A 183 -22.17 -5.42 -6.64
C ASP A 183 -21.38 -4.74 -7.77
N THR A 184 -21.60 -3.44 -8.02
CA THR A 184 -20.82 -2.66 -8.97
C THR A 184 -19.35 -2.68 -8.56
N ARG A 185 -18.46 -3.06 -9.48
CA ARG A 185 -17.02 -3.07 -9.24
C ARG A 185 -16.50 -1.63 -9.19
N LEU A 186 -15.82 -1.28 -8.11
CA LEU A 186 -15.44 0.09 -7.79
C LEU A 186 -13.97 0.38 -8.15
N PHE A 187 -13.08 -0.60 -7.94
CA PHE A 187 -11.64 -0.44 -8.11
C PHE A 187 -10.93 -1.78 -8.39
N GLU A 188 -9.65 -1.68 -8.73
CA GLU A 188 -8.70 -2.79 -8.72
C GLU A 188 -8.09 -2.95 -7.33
N TRP A 189 -8.22 -4.16 -6.80
CA TRP A 189 -7.75 -4.47 -5.46
C TRP A 189 -6.27 -4.86 -5.48
N ASP A 190 -5.51 -4.32 -4.53
CA ASP A 190 -4.11 -4.65 -4.34
C ASP A 190 -3.79 -4.76 -2.85
N GLY A 191 -3.08 -5.83 -2.45
CA GLY A 191 -2.86 -6.17 -1.04
C GLY A 191 -2.14 -5.07 -0.27
N ILE A 192 -1.13 -4.44 -0.88
CA ILE A 192 -0.33 -3.42 -0.21
C ILE A 192 -1.08 -2.09 -0.06
N THR A 193 -1.99 -1.79 -0.99
CA THR A 193 -2.89 -0.63 -0.86
C THR A 193 -3.89 -0.86 0.26
N ALA A 194 -4.46 -2.07 0.38
CA ALA A 194 -5.35 -2.44 1.46
C ALA A 194 -4.65 -2.39 2.82
N LEU A 195 -3.41 -2.89 2.92
CA LEU A 195 -2.56 -2.78 4.11
C LEU A 195 -2.33 -1.32 4.50
N THR A 196 -1.98 -0.48 3.54
CA THR A 196 -1.71 0.94 3.76
C THR A 196 -2.95 1.64 4.32
N LEU A 197 -4.12 1.38 3.75
CA LEU A 197 -5.38 1.96 4.19
C LEU A 197 -5.85 1.42 5.55
N ALA A 198 -5.69 0.13 5.80
CA ALA A 198 -5.97 -0.49 7.10
C ALA A 198 -5.13 0.20 8.20
N THR A 199 -3.82 0.33 7.94
CA THR A 199 -2.89 1.01 8.87
C THR A 199 -3.28 2.47 9.09
N ARG A 200 -3.58 3.24 8.02
CA ARG A 200 -4.04 4.64 8.13
C ARG A 200 -5.31 4.80 8.96
N THR A 201 -6.20 3.81 8.92
CA THR A 201 -7.48 3.84 9.63
C THR A 201 -7.43 3.17 11.01
N GLY A 202 -6.29 2.59 11.40
CA GLY A 202 -6.19 1.79 12.61
C GLY A 202 -7.16 0.61 12.59
N LEU A 203 -7.45 0.06 11.42
CA LEU A 203 -8.15 -1.20 11.28
C LEU A 203 -7.10 -2.30 11.32
N ASP A 204 -7.33 -3.31 12.15
CA ASP A 204 -6.47 -4.47 12.11
C ASP A 204 -6.69 -5.27 10.82
N LEU A 205 -5.64 -5.96 10.45
CA LEU A 205 -5.65 -6.86 9.31
C LEU A 205 -6.53 -8.05 9.65
N ASP A 206 -7.39 -8.43 8.69
CA ASP A 206 -8.17 -9.66 8.77
C ASP A 206 -7.24 -10.87 8.75
N ASP A 207 -6.77 -11.24 9.95
CA ASP A 207 -6.27 -12.58 10.22
C ASP A 207 -7.50 -13.49 10.09
N ASN A 208 -7.58 -14.27 9.00
CA ASN A 208 -8.68 -15.17 8.65
C ASN A 208 -8.98 -16.29 9.70
N THR A 209 -8.72 -16.07 10.97
CA THR A 209 -8.91 -16.98 12.11
C THR A 209 -10.20 -16.74 12.88
N ARG A 210 -11.11 -15.85 12.43
CA ARG A 210 -12.49 -15.81 12.99
C ARG A 210 -13.31 -17.09 12.70
N ALA A 211 -12.80 -18.02 11.90
CA ALA A 211 -13.24 -19.41 11.90
C ALA A 211 -12.11 -20.29 12.46
N GLY A 212 -12.25 -20.67 13.73
CA GLY A 212 -11.26 -21.30 14.61
C GLY A 212 -10.16 -22.13 13.96
N PHE A 213 -8.92 -21.88 14.40
CA PHE A 213 -7.74 -22.75 14.31
C PHE A 213 -7.86 -23.91 13.32
N ARG A 214 -7.95 -23.60 12.02
CA ARG A 214 -7.83 -24.62 11.00
C ARG A 214 -6.36 -25.01 10.94
N HIS A 215 -6.03 -26.08 11.65
CA HIS A 215 -4.88 -26.89 11.33
C HIS A 215 -4.88 -27.13 9.81
N ASP A 216 -3.72 -27.04 9.16
CA ASP A 216 -3.61 -27.66 7.84
C ASP A 216 -3.93 -29.17 7.95
N LYS A 217 -4.04 -29.88 6.82
CA LYS A 217 -4.32 -31.33 6.83
C LYS A 217 -3.29 -32.15 7.65
N PHE A 218 -2.20 -31.53 8.08
CA PHE A 218 -1.08 -32.13 8.81
C PHE A 218 -0.95 -31.62 10.26
N GLY A 219 -1.88 -30.81 10.77
CA GLY A 219 -1.81 -30.31 12.15
C GLY A 219 -0.99 -29.03 12.34
N ALA A 220 -0.35 -28.47 11.30
CA ALA A 220 0.45 -27.27 11.45
C ALA A 220 -0.42 -26.01 11.58
N PHE A 221 0.00 -25.12 12.47
CA PHE A 221 -0.61 -23.81 12.63
C PHE A 221 -0.43 -23.00 11.34
N LYS A 222 -1.53 -22.69 10.65
CA LYS A 222 -1.49 -21.74 9.54
C LYS A 222 -1.03 -20.38 10.10
N ALA A 223 0.10 -19.87 9.60
CA ALA A 223 0.62 -18.57 10.01
C ALA A 223 -0.46 -17.49 9.78
N THR A 224 -0.66 -16.62 10.77
CA THR A 224 -1.52 -15.44 10.61
C THR A 224 -0.94 -14.52 9.57
N ASP A 225 -1.77 -13.70 8.92
CA ASP A 225 -1.27 -12.78 7.90
C ASP A 225 -0.36 -11.72 8.52
N ARG A 226 -0.63 -11.33 9.78
CA ARG A 226 0.29 -10.52 10.58
C ARG A 226 1.66 -11.18 10.73
N ARG A 227 1.72 -12.45 11.15
CA ARG A 227 2.98 -13.17 11.32
C ARG A 227 3.70 -13.33 9.99
N ALA A 228 2.98 -13.59 8.91
CA ALA A 228 3.56 -13.64 7.56
C ALA A 228 4.23 -12.31 7.21
N TYR A 229 3.53 -11.18 7.39
CA TYR A 229 4.08 -9.85 7.19
C TYR A 229 5.35 -9.57 8.03
N GLU A 230 5.33 -9.94 9.32
CA GLU A 230 6.48 -9.79 10.21
C GLU A 230 7.68 -10.62 9.72
N VAL A 231 7.45 -11.86 9.28
CA VAL A 231 8.48 -12.70 8.67
C VAL A 231 9.04 -12.08 7.39
N GLU A 232 8.21 -11.49 6.53
CA GLU A 232 8.68 -10.84 5.31
C GLU A 232 9.51 -9.60 5.59
N CYS A 233 9.11 -8.81 6.59
CA CYS A 233 9.91 -7.69 7.06
C CYS A 233 11.30 -8.16 7.52
N ALA A 234 11.38 -9.26 8.26
CA ALA A 234 12.65 -9.84 8.69
C ALA A 234 13.51 -10.33 7.51
N VAL A 235 12.87 -10.93 6.48
CA VAL A 235 13.56 -11.34 5.24
C VAL A 235 14.12 -10.14 4.51
N ILE A 236 13.35 -9.05 4.38
CA ILE A 236 13.82 -7.79 3.78
C ILE A 236 15.04 -7.27 4.54
N ASP A 237 14.95 -7.18 5.88
CA ASP A 237 16.04 -6.68 6.73
C ASP A 237 17.32 -7.55 6.59
N SER A 238 17.18 -8.87 6.53
CA SER A 238 18.29 -9.80 6.30
C SER A 238 18.90 -9.64 4.89
N THR A 239 18.06 -9.45 3.88
CA THR A 239 18.50 -9.26 2.49
C THR A 239 19.25 -7.93 2.33
N ILE A 240 18.76 -6.86 2.97
CA ILE A 240 19.46 -5.58 3.04
C ILE A 240 20.85 -5.77 3.63
N HIS A 241 20.97 -6.47 4.76
CA HIS A 241 22.26 -6.71 5.42
C HIS A 241 23.26 -7.40 4.49
N VAL A 242 22.87 -8.51 3.87
CA VAL A 242 23.75 -9.29 2.96
C VAL A 242 24.23 -8.44 1.79
N HIS A 243 23.30 -7.78 1.08
CA HIS A 243 23.65 -7.01 -0.11
C HIS A 243 24.42 -5.73 0.21
N PHE A 244 24.15 -5.10 1.35
CA PHE A 244 24.89 -3.93 1.81
C PHE A 244 26.38 -4.26 2.04
N PHE A 245 26.68 -5.34 2.77
CA PHE A 245 28.07 -5.76 2.99
C PHE A 245 28.75 -6.25 1.70
N ALA A 246 28.01 -6.91 0.80
CA ALA A 246 28.52 -7.26 -0.52
C ALA A 246 28.89 -6.02 -1.35
N MET A 247 28.13 -4.91 -1.21
CA MET A 247 28.43 -3.66 -1.90
C MET A 247 29.60 -2.89 -1.28
N LEU A 248 29.82 -2.99 0.03
CA LEU A 248 31.01 -2.42 0.68
C LEU A 248 32.32 -3.05 0.18
N ALA A 249 32.30 -4.32 -0.21
CA ALA A 249 33.48 -5.02 -0.74
C ALA A 249 33.81 -4.65 -2.20
N LYS A 250 32.89 -3.98 -2.91
CA LYS A 250 33.09 -3.58 -4.31
C LYS A 250 33.79 -2.23 -4.40
N PRO A 251 34.55 -1.97 -5.49
CA PRO A 251 35.10 -0.65 -5.75
C PRO A 251 33.99 0.42 -5.77
N SER A 252 34.20 1.51 -5.05
CA SER A 252 33.28 2.64 -5.03
C SER A 252 33.38 3.48 -6.31
N LYS A 253 32.23 3.94 -6.81
CA LYS A 253 32.15 4.93 -7.90
C LYS A 253 32.19 6.39 -7.40
N TYR A 254 32.14 6.61 -6.09
CA TYR A 254 32.06 7.95 -5.48
C TYR A 254 33.41 8.41 -4.97
N ALA A 255 33.58 9.74 -4.88
CA ALA A 255 34.83 10.35 -4.42
C ALA A 255 35.09 10.11 -2.92
N ASP A 256 34.03 9.98 -2.13
CA ASP A 256 34.08 9.72 -0.69
C ASP A 256 34.22 8.22 -0.34
N HIS A 257 34.44 7.38 -1.35
CA HIS A 257 34.55 5.92 -1.24
C HIS A 257 33.32 5.21 -0.63
N SER A 258 32.15 5.85 -0.61
CA SER A 258 30.91 5.21 -0.12
C SER A 258 30.40 4.11 -1.06
N PRO A 259 29.63 3.11 -0.58
CA PRO A 259 29.11 2.04 -1.45
C PRO A 259 27.98 2.55 -2.37
N ASP A 260 27.79 1.92 -3.54
CA ASP A 260 26.63 2.20 -4.41
C ASP A 260 25.32 1.68 -3.81
N LEU A 261 24.63 2.56 -3.09
CA LEU A 261 23.35 2.26 -2.43
C LEU A 261 22.19 2.10 -3.41
N VAL A 262 22.24 2.74 -4.57
CA VAL A 262 21.21 2.58 -5.61
C VAL A 262 21.31 1.18 -6.20
N GLN A 263 22.52 0.74 -6.57
CA GLN A 263 22.73 -0.63 -7.02
C GLN A 263 22.43 -1.65 -5.92
N CYS A 264 22.77 -1.35 -4.66
CA CYS A 264 22.40 -2.18 -3.52
C CYS A 264 20.88 -2.41 -3.45
N PHE A 265 20.09 -1.33 -3.56
CA PHE A 265 18.63 -1.39 -3.57
C PHE A 265 18.10 -2.29 -4.70
N TYR A 266 18.66 -2.20 -5.91
CA TYR A 266 18.26 -3.07 -7.02
C TYR A 266 18.58 -4.54 -6.79
N ASN A 267 19.78 -4.83 -6.28
CA ASN A 267 20.16 -6.21 -5.97
C ASN A 267 19.24 -6.81 -4.90
N ILE A 268 18.78 -6.01 -3.94
CA ILE A 268 17.81 -6.45 -2.91
C ILE A 268 16.46 -6.77 -3.55
N LEU A 269 15.94 -5.92 -4.44
CA LEU A 269 14.67 -6.19 -5.13
C LEU A 269 14.74 -7.45 -6.00
N GLU A 270 15.84 -7.63 -6.71
CA GLU A 270 16.08 -8.83 -7.53
C GLU A 270 16.15 -10.09 -6.67
N ALA A 271 16.92 -10.08 -5.57
CA ALA A 271 16.99 -11.22 -4.66
C ALA A 271 15.63 -11.55 -4.03
N LEU A 272 14.85 -10.54 -3.64
CA LEU A 272 13.48 -10.75 -3.14
C LEU A 272 12.58 -11.37 -4.20
N LYS A 273 12.68 -10.93 -5.46
CA LYS A 273 11.94 -11.52 -6.58
C LYS A 273 12.32 -12.98 -6.79
N ASP A 274 13.61 -13.31 -6.77
CA ASP A 274 14.11 -14.69 -6.93
C ASP A 274 13.67 -15.60 -5.77
N MET A 275 13.51 -15.04 -4.58
CA MET A 275 12.92 -15.73 -3.42
C MET A 275 11.39 -15.87 -3.47
N GLY A 276 10.75 -15.40 -4.56
CA GLY A 276 9.29 -15.44 -4.70
C GLY A 276 8.56 -14.52 -3.71
N LYS A 277 9.17 -13.39 -3.35
CA LYS A 277 8.58 -12.40 -2.44
C LYS A 277 7.90 -11.27 -3.22
N PRO A 278 6.84 -10.66 -2.65
CA PRO A 278 6.20 -10.98 -1.36
C PRO A 278 5.21 -12.16 -1.42
N ALA A 279 5.23 -12.98 -0.38
CA ALA A 279 4.29 -14.09 -0.16
C ALA A 279 3.12 -13.70 0.76
N ALA A 280 3.29 -12.73 1.66
CA ALA A 280 2.20 -12.28 2.53
C ALA A 280 1.10 -11.60 1.70
N ARG A 281 -0.16 -11.98 1.90
CA ARG A 281 -1.31 -11.44 1.14
C ARG A 281 -1.35 -9.91 1.10
N TRP A 282 -0.96 -9.29 2.21
CA TRP A 282 -0.96 -7.83 2.38
C TRP A 282 0.20 -7.12 1.72
N LEU A 283 1.20 -7.86 1.27
CA LEU A 283 2.35 -7.32 0.52
C LEU A 283 2.29 -7.72 -0.95
N GLN A 284 1.52 -8.76 -1.29
CA GLN A 284 1.23 -9.15 -2.67
C GLN A 284 0.73 -7.95 -3.47
N PHE A 285 1.40 -7.74 -4.60
CA PHE A 285 1.02 -6.76 -5.59
C PHE A 285 0.54 -7.48 -6.85
N SER A 286 -0.52 -6.95 -7.45
CA SER A 286 -1.03 -7.39 -8.77
C SER A 286 -1.15 -6.23 -9.75
N THR A 287 -0.89 -5.02 -9.27
CA THR A 287 -1.01 -3.77 -10.00
C THR A 287 0.33 -3.05 -10.05
N GLN A 288 0.47 -2.11 -10.99
CA GLN A 288 1.60 -1.20 -11.06
C GLN A 288 1.80 -0.44 -9.74
N THR A 289 0.70 0.09 -9.19
CA THR A 289 0.71 0.82 -7.92
C THR A 289 1.25 -0.06 -6.79
N GLY A 290 0.82 -1.33 -6.73
CA GLY A 290 1.28 -2.28 -5.74
C GLY A 290 2.79 -2.54 -5.82
N TYR A 291 3.32 -2.70 -7.04
CA TYR A 291 4.75 -2.88 -7.26
C TYR A 291 5.56 -1.66 -6.76
N LEU A 292 5.11 -0.44 -7.08
CA LEU A 292 5.75 0.80 -6.64
C LEU A 292 5.75 0.93 -5.11
N LEU A 293 4.63 0.58 -4.46
CA LEU A 293 4.50 0.59 -3.01
C LEU A 293 5.39 -0.47 -2.35
N TRP A 294 5.57 -1.64 -2.97
CA TRP A 294 6.49 -2.66 -2.48
C TRP A 294 7.94 -2.17 -2.52
N GLY A 295 8.36 -1.59 -3.65
CA GLY A 295 9.66 -0.95 -3.76
C GLY A 295 9.87 0.15 -2.71
N MET A 296 8.84 0.95 -2.44
CA MET A 296 8.89 1.99 -1.40
C MET A 296 9.05 1.38 0.00
N LEU A 297 8.36 0.28 0.31
CA LEU A 297 8.54 -0.42 1.59
C LEU A 297 9.99 -0.88 1.78
N VAL A 298 10.58 -1.51 0.76
CA VAL A 298 11.98 -1.93 0.78
C VAL A 298 12.92 -0.73 0.95
N ALA A 299 12.66 0.38 0.25
CA ALA A 299 13.44 1.60 0.39
C ALA A 299 13.36 2.19 1.80
N LEU A 300 12.18 2.19 2.44
CA LEU A 300 12.00 2.64 3.82
C LEU A 300 12.74 1.75 4.82
N LYS A 301 12.70 0.43 4.62
CA LYS A 301 13.45 -0.53 5.43
C LYS A 301 14.96 -0.33 5.30
N MET A 302 15.47 -0.20 4.08
CA MET A 302 16.88 0.07 3.81
C MET A 302 17.32 1.41 4.42
N ARG A 303 16.53 2.46 4.24
CA ARG A 303 16.77 3.77 4.85
C ARG A 303 16.94 3.66 6.36
N ARG A 304 16.00 2.99 7.03
CA ARG A 304 16.01 2.78 8.48
C ARG A 304 17.26 2.00 8.92
N TYR A 305 17.55 0.89 8.24
CA TYR A 305 18.72 0.05 8.49
C TYR A 305 20.03 0.88 8.43
N LEU A 306 20.18 1.71 7.40
CA LEU A 306 21.36 2.57 7.22
C LEU A 306 21.45 3.66 8.29
N THR A 307 20.34 4.33 8.62
CA THR A 307 20.35 5.42 9.62
C THR A 307 20.59 4.93 11.04
N GLU A 308 20.06 3.75 11.39
CA GLU A 308 20.15 3.21 12.75
C GLU A 308 21.46 2.42 12.96
N GLY A 309 21.94 1.69 11.95
CA GLY A 309 23.13 0.84 12.05
C GLY A 309 24.43 1.45 11.49
N HIS A 310 24.33 2.42 10.58
CA HIS A 310 25.46 2.89 9.78
C HIS A 310 25.46 4.42 9.61
N GLY A 311 25.30 5.18 10.70
CA GLY A 311 25.07 6.63 10.67
C GLY A 311 26.02 7.46 9.80
N ILE A 312 27.30 7.06 9.65
CA ILE A 312 28.28 7.72 8.76
C ILE A 312 27.80 7.77 7.31
N ILE A 313 27.03 6.77 6.85
CA ILE A 313 26.49 6.75 5.49
C ILE A 313 25.61 7.96 5.22
N THR A 314 24.90 8.49 6.21
CA THR A 314 23.97 9.61 5.98
C THR A 314 24.65 10.90 5.51
N THR A 315 25.98 11.00 5.63
CA THR A 315 26.76 12.14 5.15
C THR A 315 27.39 11.94 3.77
N THR A 316 27.21 10.77 3.14
CA THR A 316 27.90 10.40 1.89
C THR A 316 27.17 10.83 0.63
N GLU A 317 27.88 10.82 -0.50
CA GLU A 317 27.32 11.01 -1.85
C GLU A 317 26.30 9.92 -2.19
N ALA A 318 26.62 8.64 -1.91
CA ALA A 318 25.72 7.53 -2.15
C ALA A 318 24.37 7.68 -1.43
N TRP A 319 24.38 8.21 -0.21
CA TRP A 319 23.15 8.46 0.54
C TRP A 319 22.27 9.52 -0.11
N LYS A 320 22.88 10.61 -0.60
CA LYS A 320 22.15 11.66 -1.33
C LYS A 320 21.49 11.10 -2.58
N GLU A 321 22.20 10.29 -3.36
CA GLU A 321 21.66 9.64 -4.58
C GLU A 321 20.53 8.67 -4.25
N PHE A 322 20.68 7.85 -3.20
CA PHE A 322 19.64 6.94 -2.73
C PHE A 322 18.37 7.68 -2.28
N GLU A 323 18.50 8.72 -1.45
CA GLU A 323 17.35 9.52 -1.00
C GLU A 323 16.67 10.24 -2.17
N GLU A 324 17.43 10.71 -3.16
CA GLU A 324 16.85 11.29 -4.36
C GLU A 324 16.04 10.27 -5.16
N GLY A 325 16.60 9.08 -5.41
CA GLY A 325 15.86 8.01 -6.07
C GLY A 325 14.59 7.59 -5.31
N ARG A 326 14.62 7.60 -3.97
CA ARG A 326 13.43 7.38 -3.12
C ARG A 326 12.37 8.47 -3.32
N ARG A 327 12.76 9.75 -3.42
CA ARG A 327 11.83 10.85 -3.73
C ARG A 327 11.21 10.70 -5.11
N VAL A 328 11.99 10.30 -6.12
CA VAL A 328 11.45 10.02 -7.46
C VAL A 328 10.43 8.88 -7.41
N LEU A 329 10.71 7.80 -6.69
CA LEU A 329 9.76 6.71 -6.49
C LEU A 329 8.46 7.20 -5.82
N GLN A 330 8.57 8.04 -4.81
CA GLN A 330 7.42 8.68 -4.17
C GLN A 330 6.62 9.54 -5.16
N GLY A 331 7.29 10.34 -6.00
CA GLY A 331 6.67 11.13 -7.05
C GLY A 331 5.92 10.27 -8.07
N ARG A 332 6.42 9.08 -8.39
CA ARG A 332 5.72 8.12 -9.26
C ARG A 332 4.50 7.50 -8.60
N ILE A 333 4.58 7.15 -7.33
CA ILE A 333 3.39 6.70 -6.57
C ILE A 333 2.33 7.80 -6.60
N SER A 334 2.70 9.05 -6.33
CA SER A 334 1.78 10.19 -6.42
C SER A 334 1.21 10.33 -7.84
N SER A 335 2.05 10.22 -8.87
CA SER A 335 1.59 10.32 -10.26
C SER A 335 0.65 9.18 -10.65
N GLU A 336 0.85 7.97 -10.14
CA GLU A 336 -0.03 6.84 -10.41
C GLU A 336 -1.37 6.98 -9.69
N VAL A 337 -1.33 7.48 -8.45
CA VAL A 337 -2.52 7.72 -7.64
C VAL A 337 -3.37 8.85 -8.25
N HIS A 338 -2.75 9.95 -8.70
CA HIS A 338 -3.44 11.16 -9.15
C HIS A 338 -3.54 11.33 -10.69
N GLY A 339 -2.62 10.76 -11.45
CA GLY A 339 -2.29 11.16 -12.83
C GLY A 339 -3.02 10.42 -13.94
N ALA A 340 -3.91 9.48 -13.65
CA ALA A 340 -4.77 8.87 -14.66
C ALA A 340 -5.96 9.77 -15.08
N LEU A 341 -5.88 11.09 -14.83
CA LEU A 341 -6.82 12.12 -15.30
C LEU A 341 -6.25 13.01 -16.42
N MET A 342 -4.95 12.89 -16.77
CA MET A 342 -4.31 13.80 -17.73
C MET A 342 -3.98 13.16 -19.09
N LYS A 343 -4.39 11.90 -19.34
CA LYS A 343 -4.11 11.19 -20.60
C LYS A 343 -5.30 11.07 -21.56
N GLU A 344 -6.47 11.63 -21.23
CA GLU A 344 -7.68 11.56 -22.09
C GLU A 344 -8.05 12.89 -22.78
N GLU A 345 -7.22 13.95 -22.68
CA GLU A 345 -7.43 15.22 -23.41
C GLU A 345 -6.41 15.44 -24.56
N GLY A 346 -5.98 14.37 -25.22
CA GLY A 346 -5.08 14.40 -26.38
C GLY A 346 -5.76 14.04 -27.68
#